data_AF-A0A9D6K996-F1
#
_entry.id   AF-A0A9D6K996-F1
#
_cell.length_a   1.000
_cell.length_b   1.000
_cell.length_c   1.000
_cell.angle_alpha   90.00
_cell.angle_beta   90.00
_cell.angle_gamma   90.00
#
_symmetry.space_group_name_H-M   'P 1'
#
loop_
_entity.id
_entity.type
_entity.pdbx_description
1 polymer ?
#
loop_
_entity_poly.entity_id
_entity_poly.type
_entity_poly.pdbx_seq_one_letter_code
_entity_poly.pdbx_strand_id
1 'polypeptide(L)'
;PEGVRLHPDSVSFVEKMLEIINQESVLFVGEGALLYQDKIVKDFTGISCFPPIGLQSPLASSVAQLGLTRLINKDAASAEDIVPVYLHTLSPK
;
A
#
# COMPACT_ATOMS: atom_id res chain seq x y z
N PRO A 1 12.52 -10.27 -2.50
CA PRO A 1 12.32 -10.06 -1.05
C PRO A 1 10.82 -10.12 -0.73
N GLU A 2 10.40 -11.13 0.03
CA GLU A 2 9.02 -11.18 0.54
C GLU A 2 8.85 -10.06 1.58
N GLY A 3 7.97 -9.11 1.29
CA GLY A 3 7.57 -8.11 2.27
C GLY A 3 6.68 -8.75 3.33
N VAL A 4 6.92 -8.45 4.60
CA VAL A 4 6.02 -8.87 5.68
C VAL A 4 4.83 -7.90 5.71
N ARG A 5 3.62 -8.44 5.56
CA ARG A 5 2.39 -7.66 5.74
C ARG A 5 2.22 -7.34 7.22
N LEU A 6 2.30 -6.07 7.59
CA LEU A 6 2.18 -5.62 8.98
C LEU A 6 0.72 -5.48 9.45
N HIS A 7 -0.21 -5.15 8.53
CA HIS A 7 -1.62 -4.93 8.83
C HIS A 7 -2.51 -5.31 7.62
N PRO A 8 -3.78 -5.72 7.82
CA PRO A 8 -4.76 -5.86 6.74
C PRO A 8 -4.97 -4.57 5.95
N ASP A 9 -5.36 -4.68 4.68
CA ASP A 9 -5.71 -3.52 3.85
C ASP A 9 -6.94 -2.82 4.46
N SER A 10 -6.85 -1.49 4.65
CA SER A 10 -7.90 -0.71 5.30
C SER A 10 -7.86 0.76 4.85
N VAL A 11 -8.94 1.49 5.12
CA VAL A 11 -9.01 2.95 4.99
C VAL A 11 -9.08 3.54 6.40
N SER A 12 -8.20 4.50 6.69
CA SER A 12 -8.13 5.14 8.00
C SER A 12 -7.66 6.59 7.88
N PHE A 13 -7.75 7.33 8.99
CA PHE A 13 -7.08 8.62 9.11
C PHE A 13 -5.56 8.42 9.17
N VAL A 14 -4.81 9.35 8.57
CA VAL A 14 -3.35 9.24 8.48
C VAL A 14 -2.70 9.11 9.86
N GLU A 15 -3.20 9.81 10.88
CA GLU A 15 -2.71 9.72 12.26
C GLU A 15 -2.72 8.29 12.79
N LYS A 16 -3.84 7.58 12.62
CA LYS A 16 -3.99 6.20 13.08
C LYS A 16 -3.07 5.24 12.33
N MET A 17 -2.82 5.50 11.05
CA MET A 17 -1.91 4.69 10.25
C MET A 17 -0.46 4.87 10.72
N LEU A 18 -0.05 6.11 10.99
CA LEU A 18 1.29 6.43 11.46
C LEU A 18 1.60 5.82 12.84
N GLU A 19 0.61 5.70 13.73
CA GLU A 19 0.76 5.04 15.04
C GLU A 19 1.13 3.53 14.93
N ILE A 20 0.78 2.87 13.82
CA ILE A 20 1.00 1.43 13.62
C ILE A 20 2.42 1.13 13.11
N ILE A 21 3.07 2.13 12.50
CA ILE A 21 4.39 1.94 11.90
C ILE A 21 5.47 2.02 12.97
N ASN A 22 6.08 0.88 13.27
CA ASN A 22 7.21 0.77 14.20
C ASN A 22 8.42 0.14 13.48
N GLN A 23 9.09 0.91 12.61
CA GLN A 23 10.19 0.44 11.76
C GLN A 23 11.34 1.45 11.70
N GLU A 24 12.57 0.97 11.51
CA GLU A 24 13.79 1.81 11.45
C GLU A 24 13.89 2.65 10.17
N SER A 25 13.22 2.23 9.09
CA SER A 25 13.11 2.99 7.84
C SER A 25 11.83 2.60 7.11
N VAL A 26 11.16 3.58 6.51
CA VAL A 26 9.84 3.40 5.90
C VAL A 26 9.82 4.10 4.54
N LEU A 27 9.54 3.32 3.48
CA LEU A 27 9.27 3.86 2.16
C LEU A 27 7.77 4.13 2.03
N PHE A 28 7.40 5.40 1.96
CA PHE A 28 6.02 5.83 1.75
C PHE A 28 5.76 5.97 0.24
N VAL A 29 4.72 5.28 -0.25
CA VAL A 29 4.34 5.26 -1.67
C VAL A 29 2.86 5.61 -1.84
N GLY A 30 2.50 6.14 -3.00
CA GLY A 30 1.12 6.49 -3.34
C GLY A 30 0.79 7.97 -3.17
N GLU A 31 -0.26 8.42 -3.84
CA GLU A 31 -0.76 9.79 -3.75
C GLU A 31 -1.15 10.19 -2.32
N GLY A 32 -1.66 9.25 -1.52
CA GLY A 32 -1.95 9.50 -0.11
C GLY A 32 -0.69 9.87 0.69
N ALA A 33 0.45 9.27 0.39
CA ALA A 33 1.72 9.62 1.05
C ALA A 33 2.20 11.01 0.65
N LEU A 34 2.06 11.40 -0.62
CA LEU A 34 2.39 12.74 -1.09
C LEU A 34 1.49 13.81 -0.46
N LEU A 35 0.19 13.54 -0.39
CA LEU A 35 -0.79 14.47 0.19
C LEU A 35 -0.49 14.80 1.65
N TYR A 36 0.00 13.83 2.42
CA TYR A 36 0.35 13.98 3.84
C TYR A 36 1.87 14.06 4.08
N GLN A 37 2.66 14.35 3.06
CA GLN A 37 4.13 14.27 3.11
C GLN A 37 4.71 15.12 4.25
N ASP A 38 4.28 16.37 4.42
CA ASP A 38 4.79 17.26 5.47
C ASP A 38 4.59 16.69 6.87
N LYS A 39 3.42 16.08 7.10
CA LYS A 39 3.09 15.43 8.37
C LYS A 39 3.95 14.18 8.57
N ILE A 40 4.08 13.35 7.54
CA ILE A 40 4.89 12.13 7.59
C ILE A 40 6.36 12.48 7.89
N VAL A 41 6.94 13.46 7.18
CA VAL A 41 8.33 13.88 7.39
C VAL A 41 8.52 14.41 8.80
N LYS A 42 7.55 15.14 9.36
CA LYS A 42 7.59 15.61 10.74
C LYS A 42 7.60 14.44 11.74
N ASP A 43 6.68 13.50 11.58
CA ASP A 43 6.49 12.40 12.53
C ASP A 43 7.57 11.28 12.39
N PHE A 44 8.17 11.15 11.19
CA PHE A 44 9.19 10.14 10.83
C PHE A 44 10.52 10.78 10.41
N THR A 45 10.91 11.87 11.08
CA THR A 45 12.12 12.65 10.74
C THR A 45 13.35 11.74 10.67
N GLY A 46 14.03 11.73 9.52
CA GLY A 46 15.26 10.97 9.31
C GLY A 46 15.08 9.49 8.95
N ILE A 47 13.85 8.97 8.98
CA ILE A 47 13.56 7.56 8.64
C ILE A 47 12.51 7.38 7.52
N SER A 48 11.83 8.46 7.12
CA SER A 48 10.90 8.47 5.98
C SER A 48 11.62 8.59 4.64
N CYS A 49 11.32 7.71 3.70
CA CYS A 49 11.75 7.78 2.31
C CYS A 49 10.54 7.91 1.37
N PHE A 50 10.70 8.65 0.28
CA PHE A 50 9.69 8.79 -0.77
C PHE A 50 10.35 8.51 -2.12
N PRO A 51 9.76 7.67 -2.98
CA PRO A 51 10.31 7.42 -4.31
C PRO A 51 10.08 8.63 -5.24
N PRO A 52 10.80 8.73 -6.37
CA PRO A 52 10.52 9.69 -7.42
C PRO A 52 9.05 9.64 -7.86
N ILE A 53 8.51 10.78 -8.28
CA ILE A 53 7.07 10.94 -8.64
C ILE A 53 6.58 9.86 -9.61
N GLY A 54 7.39 9.46 -10.59
CA GLY A 54 7.03 8.42 -11.57
C GLY A 54 6.84 7.01 -10.99
N LEU A 55 7.20 6.77 -9.73
CA LEU A 55 7.07 5.48 -9.03
C LEU A 55 6.01 5.54 -7.91
N GLN A 56 5.20 6.61 -7.86
CA GLN A 56 4.15 6.77 -6.85
C GLN A 56 2.83 6.08 -7.24
N SER A 57 2.71 5.58 -8.47
CA SER A 57 1.54 4.86 -8.96
C SER A 57 1.88 3.40 -9.29
N PRO A 58 0.94 2.46 -9.10
CA PRO A 58 1.15 1.07 -9.49
C PRO A 58 1.33 0.95 -11.00
N LEU A 59 2.36 0.21 -11.43
CA LEU A 59 2.63 -0.04 -12.84
C LEU A 59 1.99 -1.34 -13.30
N ALA A 60 1.47 -1.35 -14.53
CA ALA A 60 0.90 -2.56 -15.14
C ALA A 60 1.92 -3.71 -15.22
N SER A 61 3.20 -3.41 -15.42
CA SER A 61 4.28 -4.39 -15.42
C SER A 61 4.44 -5.08 -14.05
N SER A 62 4.34 -4.33 -12.95
CA SER A 62 4.37 -4.89 -11.60
C SER A 62 3.16 -5.79 -11.32
N VAL A 63 1.96 -5.39 -11.80
CA VAL A 63 0.74 -6.21 -11.72
C VAL A 63 0.89 -7.50 -12.52
N ALA A 64 1.43 -7.43 -13.74
CA ALA A 64 1.67 -8.60 -14.59
C ALA A 64 2.68 -9.56 -13.95
N GLN A 65 3.75 -9.04 -13.35
CA GLN A 65 4.74 -9.85 -12.62
C GLN A 65 4.08 -10.57 -11.44
N LEU A 66 3.26 -9.87 -10.64
CA LEU A 66 2.51 -10.48 -9.55
C LEU A 66 1.55 -11.57 -10.05
N GLY A 67 0.81 -11.30 -11.14
CA GLY A 67 -0.09 -12.25 -11.76
C GLY A 67 0.64 -13.52 -12.25
N LEU A 68 1.81 -13.37 -12.87
CA LEU A 68 2.64 -14.50 -13.29
C LEU A 68 3.10 -15.35 -12.09
N THR A 69 3.55 -14.71 -11.01
CA THR A 69 3.92 -15.42 -9.77
C THR A 69 2.74 -16.22 -9.22
N ARG A 70 1.55 -15.63 -9.14
CA ARG A 70 0.34 -16.32 -8.67
C ARG A 70 -0.04 -17.50 -9.57
N LEU A 71 0.06 -17.33 -10.89
CA LEU A 71 -0.20 -18.39 -11.87
C LEU A 71 0.76 -19.59 -11.69
N ILE A 72 2.07 -19.32 -11.56
CA ILE A 72 3.09 -20.36 -11.32
C ILE A 72 2.80 -21.12 -10.02
N ASN A 73 2.36 -20.41 -8.98
CA ASN A 73 2.01 -20.97 -7.68
C ASN A 73 0.62 -21.64 -7.62
N LYS A 74 -0.08 -21.76 -8.76
CA LYS A 74 -1.46 -22.30 -8.85
C LYS A 74 -2.48 -21.54 -7.99
N ASP A 75 -2.26 -20.25 -7.77
CA ASP A 75 -3.14 -19.29 -7.08
C ASP A 75 -3.81 -18.33 -8.09
N ALA A 76 -4.25 -18.86 -9.24
CA ALA A 76 -5.01 -18.09 -10.21
C ALA A 76 -6.50 -18.12 -9.86
N ALA A 77 -7.18 -16.98 -10.03
CA ALA A 77 -8.64 -16.88 -9.88
C ALA A 77 -9.35 -17.14 -11.22
N SER A 78 -10.58 -17.64 -11.16
CA SER A 78 -11.44 -17.69 -12.35
C SER A 78 -11.85 -16.28 -12.76
N ALA A 79 -12.12 -16.08 -14.05
CA ALA A 79 -12.51 -14.76 -14.55
C ALA A 79 -13.83 -14.28 -13.91
N GLU A 80 -14.74 -15.21 -13.60
CA GLU A 80 -16.03 -14.95 -12.97
C GLU A 80 -15.91 -14.49 -11.50
N ASP A 81 -14.78 -14.80 -10.85
CA ASP A 81 -14.54 -14.47 -9.43
C ASP A 81 -13.88 -13.09 -9.25
N ILE A 82 -13.53 -12.40 -10.35
CA ILE A 82 -12.83 -11.12 -10.30
C ILE A 82 -13.83 -10.02 -9.92
N VAL A 83 -13.77 -9.60 -8.66
CA VAL A 83 -14.59 -8.51 -8.12
C VAL A 83 -13.70 -7.37 -7.60
N PRO A 84 -14.17 -6.10 -7.70
CA PRO A 84 -13.44 -4.98 -7.12
C PRO A 84 -13.41 -5.05 -5.59
N VAL A 85 -12.27 -4.68 -5.00
CA VAL A 85 -12.11 -4.57 -3.54
C VAL A 85 -12.34 -3.11 -3.14
N TYR A 86 -13.50 -2.84 -2.52
CA TYR A 86 -13.81 -1.55 -1.93
C TYR A 86 -13.53 -1.56 -0.43
N LEU A 87 -12.49 -0.82 -0.01
CA LEU A 87 -12.10 -0.75 1.41
C LEU A 87 -12.90 0.28 2.22
N HIS A 88 -13.57 1.22 1.54
CA HIS A 88 -14.41 2.22 2.19
C HIS A 88 -15.79 1.61 2.50
N THR A 89 -15.91 0.88 3.60
CA THR A 89 -17.22 0.47 4.11
C THR A 89 -17.86 1.68 4.79
N LEU A 90 -19.09 2.02 4.39
CA LEU A 90 -19.91 2.97 5.15
C LEU A 90 -20.02 2.41 6.58
N SER A 91 -19.41 3.07 7.56
CA SER A 91 -19.80 2.83 8.94
C SER A 91 -21.30 3.15 9.04
N PRO A 92 -22.15 2.26 9.61
CA PRO A 92 -23.51 2.65 9.94
C PRO A 92 -23.41 3.88 10.84
N LYS A 93 -24.14 4.94 10.45
CA LYS A 93 -24.27 6.17 11.24
C LYS A 93 -24.87 5.88 12.61
#